data_AF-A0A935GZR8-F1
#
_entry.id   AF-A0A935GZR8-F1
#
_cell.length_a   1.000
_cell.length_b   1.000
_cell.length_c   1.000
_cell.angle_alpha   90.00
_cell.angle_beta   90.00
_cell.angle_gamma   90.00
#
_symmetry.space_group_name_H-M   'P 1'
#
loop_
_entity.id
_entity.type
_entity.pdbx_description
1 polymer ?
#
loop_
_entity_poly.entity_id
_entity_poly.type
_entity_poly.pdbx_seq_one_letter_code
_entity_poly.pdbx_strand_id
1 'polypeptide(L)'
;MDSNRCTPPTAAEGWISNSDITKLLAAVPARQLILISDSCYSGSLTKEKNLADLSHVKRDALLKNRTVTAMSSGGNEPVSDEGKDGHSIFAWSLINTLKSGNTGAIGTSVWRKVRAEVTKAYPQQPQYGALPSAGHIEGGDYLFFSAKPEHRRVRARFFLLR
;
A
#
# COMPACT_ATOMS: atom_id res chain seq x y z
N MET A 1 18.05 18.82 -19.74
CA MET A 1 18.51 18.14 -18.50
C MET A 1 18.12 19.02 -17.33
N ASP A 2 16.96 18.74 -16.71
CA ASP A 2 16.74 18.98 -15.27
C ASP A 2 15.51 18.12 -14.86
N SER A 3 15.73 16.82 -14.64
CA SER A 3 14.69 15.81 -14.42
C SER A 3 14.45 15.48 -12.93
N ASN A 4 14.73 16.40 -12.01
CA ASN A 4 14.78 16.07 -10.57
C ASN A 4 14.06 17.04 -9.62
N ARG A 5 12.96 17.66 -10.05
CA ARG A 5 12.07 18.38 -9.11
C ARG A 5 10.61 17.98 -9.31
N CYS A 6 10.03 17.34 -8.30
CA CYS A 6 8.58 17.35 -8.07
C CYS A 6 8.16 18.79 -7.75
N THR A 7 8.02 19.62 -8.78
CA THR A 7 7.30 20.90 -8.65
C THR A 7 5.80 20.59 -8.65
N PRO A 8 5.05 20.96 -7.60
CA PRO A 8 3.60 20.82 -7.62
C PRO A 8 3.03 21.63 -8.80
N PRO A 9 2.16 21.06 -9.63
CA PRO A 9 1.51 21.78 -10.73
C PRO A 9 0.74 22.98 -10.20
N THR A 10 0.77 24.06 -10.96
CA THR A 10 0.11 25.33 -10.63
C THR A 10 -1.41 25.31 -10.82
N ALA A 11 -1.98 24.19 -11.30
CA ALA A 11 -3.42 23.99 -11.44
C ALA A 11 -3.90 22.80 -10.59
N ALA A 12 -4.87 23.04 -9.72
CA ALA A 12 -5.50 22.01 -8.87
C ALA A 12 -6.41 21.04 -9.65
N GLU A 13 -6.63 21.29 -10.94
CA GLU A 13 -7.41 20.44 -11.82
C GLU A 13 -6.68 19.12 -12.08
N GLY A 14 -7.21 18.04 -11.51
CA GLY A 14 -6.64 16.69 -11.62
C GLY A 14 -6.01 16.14 -10.33
N TRP A 15 -5.89 16.95 -9.28
CA TRP A 15 -5.40 16.49 -7.98
C TRP A 15 -6.54 15.96 -7.11
N ILE A 16 -6.41 14.72 -6.62
CA ILE A 16 -7.29 14.17 -5.60
C ILE A 16 -6.65 14.47 -4.24
N SER A 17 -7.41 15.14 -3.37
CA SER A 17 -6.91 15.44 -2.03
C SER A 17 -6.82 14.18 -1.17
N ASN A 18 -5.84 14.18 -0.27
CA ASN A 18 -5.67 13.16 0.76
C ASN A 18 -6.93 12.95 1.61
N SER A 19 -7.63 14.03 1.95
CA SER A 19 -8.87 13.94 2.74
C SER A 19 -10.00 13.31 1.94
N ASP A 20 -10.08 13.55 0.63
CA ASP A 20 -11.09 12.92 -0.22
C ASP A 20 -10.80 11.44 -0.42
N ILE A 21 -9.51 11.04 -0.56
CA ILE A 21 -9.13 9.63 -0.55
C ILE A 21 -9.57 8.98 0.77
N THR A 22 -9.25 9.57 1.92
CA THR A 22 -9.70 9.04 3.23
C THR A 22 -11.22 8.91 3.31
N LYS A 23 -11.99 9.91 2.87
CA LYS A 23 -13.46 9.85 2.84
C LYS A 23 -13.97 8.72 1.93
N LEU A 24 -13.37 8.57 0.74
CA LEU A 24 -13.71 7.50 -0.19
C LEU A 24 -13.43 6.13 0.45
N LEU A 25 -12.27 5.94 1.07
CA LEU A 25 -11.94 4.70 1.76
C LEU A 25 -12.89 4.42 2.93
N ALA A 26 -13.27 5.46 3.68
CA ALA A 26 -14.23 5.35 4.79
C ALA A 26 -15.62 4.91 4.29
N ALA A 27 -16.05 5.38 3.13
CA ALA A 27 -17.35 5.08 2.54
C ALA A 27 -17.44 3.66 1.95
N VAL A 28 -16.32 2.97 1.70
CA VAL A 28 -16.35 1.60 1.18
C VAL A 28 -16.77 0.62 2.30
N PRO A 29 -17.88 -0.13 2.13
CA PRO A 29 -18.38 -1.07 3.13
C PRO A 29 -17.64 -2.42 3.05
N ALA A 30 -16.30 -2.37 3.12
CA ALA A 30 -15.44 -3.56 3.15
C ALA A 30 -14.79 -3.72 4.52
N ARG A 31 -14.59 -4.98 4.94
CA ARG A 31 -13.84 -5.33 6.16
C ARG A 31 -12.34 -5.22 5.99
N GLN A 32 -11.83 -5.45 4.78
CA GLN A 32 -10.40 -5.46 4.49
C GLN A 32 -10.17 -4.53 3.30
N LEU A 33 -9.43 -3.46 3.52
CA LEU A 33 -9.13 -2.47 2.51
C LEU A 33 -7.67 -2.04 2.62
N ILE A 34 -6.98 -2.03 1.50
CA ILE A 34 -5.60 -1.54 1.39
C ILE A 34 -5.51 -0.57 0.22
N LEU A 35 -4.97 0.62 0.48
CA LEU A 35 -4.53 1.56 -0.54
C LEU A 35 -3.07 1.27 -0.88
N ILE A 36 -2.72 1.14 -2.15
CA ILE A 36 -1.32 0.99 -2.59
C ILE A 36 -1.01 2.10 -3.58
N SER A 37 0.02 2.90 -3.30
CA SER A 37 0.44 4.04 -4.14
C SER A 37 1.89 3.89 -4.58
N ASP A 38 2.13 3.91 -5.89
CA ASP A 38 3.48 3.92 -6.48
C ASP A 38 3.94 5.34 -6.81
N SER A 39 3.64 6.26 -5.90
CA SER A 39 3.96 7.68 -6.00
C SER A 39 4.14 8.24 -4.60
N CYS A 40 4.76 9.41 -4.49
CA CYS A 40 4.99 10.15 -3.24
C CYS A 40 3.66 10.57 -2.62
N TYR A 41 2.92 9.62 -2.08
CA TYR A 41 1.71 9.89 -1.35
C TYR A 41 2.15 10.46 -0.01
N SER A 42 2.05 11.80 0.10
CA SER A 42 2.62 12.59 1.18
C SER A 42 2.37 11.88 2.49
N GLY A 43 3.43 11.54 3.23
CA GLY A 43 3.37 10.69 4.41
C GLY A 43 2.44 11.15 5.54
N SER A 44 1.59 12.16 5.35
CA SER A 44 0.48 12.56 6.21
C SER A 44 -0.59 11.46 6.39
N LEU A 45 -0.87 10.57 5.42
CA LEU A 45 -1.80 9.45 5.65
C LEU A 45 -1.15 8.24 6.30
N THR A 46 0.10 7.92 5.93
CA THR A 46 0.85 6.78 6.49
C THR A 46 1.49 7.09 7.85
N LYS A 47 1.40 8.34 8.35
CA LYS A 47 1.87 8.76 9.67
C LYS A 47 1.00 8.28 10.84
N GLU A 48 -0.08 7.55 10.59
CA GLU A 48 -0.96 7.08 11.67
C GLU A 48 -0.71 5.60 11.99
N LYS A 49 0.07 5.39 13.07
CA LYS A 49 0.36 4.14 13.77
C LYS A 49 1.10 3.06 12.96
N ASN A 50 2.33 2.79 13.40
CA ASN A 50 2.95 1.48 13.15
C ASN A 50 1.97 0.40 13.62
N LEU A 51 1.68 -0.55 12.74
CA LEU A 51 0.90 -1.72 13.11
C LEU A 51 1.71 -2.56 14.09
N ALA A 52 1.04 -3.06 15.12
CA ALA A 52 1.64 -4.01 16.05
C ALA A 52 2.08 -5.28 15.29
N ASP A 53 3.06 -6.00 15.83
CA ASP A 53 3.38 -7.32 15.30
C ASP A 53 2.22 -8.29 15.61
N LEU A 54 1.43 -8.58 14.59
CA LEU A 54 0.28 -9.47 14.66
C LEU A 54 0.58 -10.85 14.06
N SER A 55 1.85 -11.21 13.89
CA SER A 55 2.27 -12.51 13.32
C SER A 55 1.76 -13.73 14.11
N HIS A 56 1.54 -13.58 15.41
CA HIS A 56 1.01 -14.61 16.30
C HIS A 56 -0.53 -14.64 16.38
N VAL A 57 -1.21 -13.63 15.84
CA VAL A 57 -2.67 -13.54 15.90
C VAL A 57 -3.32 -14.46 14.87
N LYS A 58 -4.37 -15.18 15.27
CA LYS A 58 -5.13 -16.05 14.36
C LYS A 58 -5.75 -15.21 13.25
N ARG A 59 -5.61 -15.66 12.00
CA ARG A 59 -6.13 -14.98 10.80
C ARG A 59 -7.63 -14.66 10.88
N ASP A 60 -8.42 -15.60 11.37
CA ASP A 60 -9.87 -15.41 11.54
C ASP A 60 -10.22 -14.29 12.53
N ALA A 61 -9.35 -14.02 13.50
CA ALA A 61 -9.53 -12.89 14.41
C ALA A 61 -9.28 -11.55 13.68
N LEU A 62 -8.26 -11.50 12.81
CA LEU A 62 -7.97 -10.30 12.00
C LEU A 62 -9.12 -9.97 11.04
N LEU A 63 -9.74 -10.99 10.44
CA LEU A 63 -10.87 -10.82 9.51
C LEU A 63 -12.16 -10.28 10.15
N LYS A 64 -12.29 -10.36 11.49
CA LYS A 64 -13.45 -9.80 12.20
C LYS A 64 -13.40 -8.29 12.28
N ASN A 65 -12.19 -7.73 12.37
CA ASN A 65 -11.96 -6.31 12.48
C ASN A 65 -12.02 -5.64 11.10
N ARG A 66 -12.56 -4.41 11.08
CA ARG A 66 -12.43 -3.56 9.90
C ARG A 66 -11.01 -3.03 9.85
N THR A 67 -10.30 -3.38 8.79
CA THR A 67 -8.91 -3.01 8.56
C THR A 67 -8.86 -2.12 7.33
N VAL A 68 -8.38 -0.90 7.52
CA VAL A 68 -8.03 0.01 6.42
C VAL A 68 -6.56 0.37 6.57
N THR A 69 -5.74 0.02 5.58
CA THR A 69 -4.29 0.30 5.60
C THR A 69 -3.86 0.98 4.30
N ALA A 70 -2.67 1.60 4.33
CA ALA A 70 -2.04 2.17 3.15
C ALA A 70 -0.59 1.70 3.05
N MET A 71 -0.15 1.41 1.83
CA MET A 71 1.24 1.13 1.46
C MET A 71 1.66 2.11 0.37
N SER A 72 2.82 2.74 0.51
CA SER A 72 3.37 3.62 -0.53
C SER A 72 4.83 3.35 -0.80
N SER A 73 5.29 3.76 -1.98
CA SER A 73 6.66 3.56 -2.43
C SER A 73 7.68 4.36 -1.62
N GLY A 74 7.33 5.52 -1.08
CA GLY A 74 8.22 6.36 -0.25
C GLY A 74 8.05 7.84 -0.50
N GLY A 75 8.84 8.69 0.17
CA GLY A 75 8.73 10.16 0.15
C GLY A 75 9.26 10.81 -1.13
N ASN A 76 9.80 12.03 -1.03
CA ASN A 76 10.29 12.84 -2.14
C ASN A 76 11.67 12.40 -2.69
N GLU A 77 12.12 11.19 -2.36
CA GLU A 77 13.35 10.65 -2.93
C GLU A 77 13.17 10.40 -4.43
N PRO A 78 14.24 10.54 -5.27
CA PRO A 78 14.13 10.31 -6.71
C PRO A 78 13.52 8.94 -6.96
N VAL A 79 12.45 8.87 -7.75
CA VAL A 79 11.96 7.59 -8.24
C VAL A 79 12.88 7.16 -9.37
N SER A 80 13.37 5.93 -9.32
CA SER A 80 14.26 5.42 -10.37
C SER A 80 13.55 5.40 -11.72
N ASP A 81 14.10 6.08 -12.73
CA ASP A 81 13.76 5.85 -14.15
C ASP A 81 14.15 4.42 -14.58
N GLU A 82 15.10 3.82 -13.86
CA GLU A 82 15.55 2.44 -14.03
C GLU A 82 14.67 1.52 -13.18
N GLY A 83 13.52 1.17 -13.74
CA GLY A 83 12.66 0.11 -13.25
C GLY A 83 13.22 -1.29 -13.53
N LYS A 84 12.48 -2.33 -13.10
CA LYS A 84 12.71 -3.72 -13.50
C LYS A 84 11.46 -4.25 -14.19
N ASP A 85 11.63 -4.94 -15.32
CA ASP A 85 10.54 -5.51 -16.12
C ASP A 85 9.41 -4.51 -16.45
N GLY A 86 9.75 -3.23 -16.67
CA GLY A 86 8.77 -2.17 -16.96
C GLY A 86 8.00 -1.64 -15.74
N HIS A 87 8.42 -1.99 -14.52
CA HIS A 87 7.83 -1.53 -13.26
C HIS A 87 8.84 -0.73 -12.44
N SER A 88 8.36 0.22 -11.61
CA SER A 88 9.21 0.83 -10.59
C SER A 88 9.81 -0.24 -9.67
N ILE A 89 10.92 0.07 -8.99
CA ILE A 89 11.56 -0.88 -8.06
C ILE A 89 10.57 -1.30 -6.96
N PHE A 90 9.73 -0.38 -6.47
CA PHE A 90 8.68 -0.67 -5.51
C PHE A 90 7.63 -1.63 -6.08
N ALA A 91 7.03 -1.29 -7.23
CA ALA A 91 6.00 -2.10 -7.86
C ALA A 91 6.51 -3.50 -8.23
N TRP A 92 7.72 -3.59 -8.77
CA TRP A 92 8.37 -4.87 -9.09
C TRP A 92 8.56 -5.73 -7.84
N SER A 93 9.09 -5.13 -6.76
CA SER A 93 9.33 -5.83 -5.50
C SER A 93 8.04 -6.30 -4.83
N LEU A 94 6.98 -5.48 -4.87
CA LEU A 94 5.66 -5.84 -4.39
C LEU A 94 5.07 -7.02 -5.17
N ILE A 95 5.09 -6.95 -6.51
CA ILE A 95 4.56 -8.00 -7.38
C ILE A 95 5.29 -9.33 -7.10
N ASN A 96 6.62 -9.32 -7.00
CA ASN A 96 7.39 -10.53 -6.76
C ASN A 96 7.20 -11.10 -5.35
N THR A 97 7.04 -10.23 -4.35
CA THR A 97 6.71 -10.64 -2.98
C THR A 97 5.33 -11.32 -2.93
N LEU A 98 4.35 -10.81 -3.67
CA LEU A 98 3.01 -11.41 -3.74
C LEU A 98 2.98 -12.70 -4.55
N LYS A 99 3.74 -12.80 -5.66
CA LYS A 99 3.84 -14.02 -6.47
C LYS A 99 4.49 -15.19 -5.72
N SER A 100 5.49 -14.92 -4.90
CA SER A 100 6.21 -15.92 -4.10
C SER A 100 5.55 -16.19 -2.73
N GLY A 101 4.50 -15.44 -2.39
CA GLY A 101 3.83 -15.50 -1.10
C GLY A 101 2.81 -16.64 -0.99
N ASN A 102 2.56 -17.05 0.26
CA ASN A 102 1.46 -17.95 0.60
C ASN A 102 0.15 -17.16 0.79
N THR A 103 -0.99 -17.80 0.56
CA THR A 103 -2.30 -17.22 0.86
C THR A 103 -2.42 -16.90 2.36
N GLY A 104 -3.08 -15.78 2.70
CA GLY A 104 -3.21 -15.29 4.06
C GLY A 104 -1.91 -14.68 4.61
N ALA A 105 -1.11 -14.03 3.76
CA ALA A 105 0.05 -13.26 4.19
C ALA A 105 -0.40 -11.96 4.86
N ILE A 106 0.19 -11.64 6.02
CA ILE A 106 -0.12 -10.43 6.79
C ILE A 106 0.56 -9.22 6.13
N GLY A 107 -0.14 -8.10 6.04
CA GLY A 107 0.28 -6.90 5.33
C GLY A 107 1.61 -6.34 5.83
N THR A 108 1.80 -6.27 7.15
CA THR A 108 3.09 -5.86 7.74
C THR A 108 4.24 -6.78 7.32
N SER A 109 3.99 -8.09 7.20
CA SER A 109 5.00 -9.05 6.75
C SER A 109 5.33 -8.90 5.26
N VAL A 110 4.32 -8.63 4.42
CA VAL A 110 4.52 -8.34 3.00
C VAL A 110 5.33 -7.05 2.83
N TRP A 111 4.90 -5.98 3.49
CA TRP A 111 5.60 -4.70 3.46
C TRP A 111 7.06 -4.82 3.91
N ARG A 112 7.35 -5.55 5.00
CA ARG A 112 8.71 -5.72 5.50
C ARG A 112 9.63 -6.37 4.46
N LYS A 113 9.12 -7.36 3.71
CA LYS A 113 9.87 -7.97 2.59
C LYS A 113 10.08 -6.97 1.45
N VAL A 114 9.03 -6.27 1.03
CA VAL A 114 9.11 -5.25 -0.03
C VAL A 114 10.11 -4.16 0.33
N ARG A 115 10.05 -3.63 1.56
CA ARG A 115 10.98 -2.62 2.06
C ARG A 115 12.42 -3.12 2.04
N ALA A 116 12.68 -4.35 2.48
CA ALA A 116 14.03 -4.93 2.43
C ALA A 116 14.58 -5.01 1.00
N GLU A 117 13.79 -5.46 0.04
CA GLU A 117 14.20 -5.55 -1.38
C GLU A 117 14.42 -4.16 -2.01
N VAL A 118 13.51 -3.22 -1.75
CA VAL A 118 13.62 -1.85 -2.29
C VAL A 118 14.84 -1.14 -1.72
N THR A 119 15.01 -1.14 -0.40
CA THR A 119 16.13 -0.43 0.28
C THR A 119 17.50 -1.02 -0.05
N LYS A 120 17.57 -2.30 -0.45
CA LYS A 120 18.80 -2.94 -0.95
C LYS A 120 19.19 -2.42 -2.33
N ALA A 121 18.21 -2.08 -3.16
CA ALA A 121 18.43 -1.67 -4.55
C ALA A 121 18.45 -0.14 -4.75
N TYR A 122 17.78 0.61 -3.88
CA TYR A 122 17.59 2.05 -4.05
C TYR A 122 17.38 2.75 -2.69
N PRO A 123 17.77 4.04 -2.51
CA PRO A 123 17.53 4.81 -1.29
C PRO A 123 16.06 5.14 -0.97
N GLN A 124 15.11 4.50 -1.66
CA GLN A 124 13.69 4.66 -1.44
C GLN A 124 13.24 3.92 -0.15
N GLN A 125 12.33 4.52 0.61
CA GLN A 125 11.80 3.94 1.85
C GLN A 125 10.29 3.71 1.78
N PRO A 126 9.85 2.51 1.35
CA PRO A 126 8.43 2.16 1.35
C PRO A 126 7.79 2.31 2.72
N GLN A 127 6.57 2.87 2.75
CA GLN A 127 5.80 3.10 3.97
C GLN A 127 4.58 2.19 4.03
N TYR A 128 4.17 1.82 5.25
CA TYR A 128 2.97 1.05 5.51
C TYR A 128 2.37 1.47 6.86
N GLY A 129 1.05 1.65 6.91
CA GLY A 129 0.38 2.11 8.11
C GLY A 129 -1.12 1.87 8.10
N ALA A 130 -1.73 1.99 9.29
CA ALA A 130 -3.17 2.00 9.45
C ALA A 130 -3.76 3.35 9.04
N LEU A 131 -5.04 3.38 8.66
CA LEU A 131 -5.79 4.62 8.44
C LEU A 131 -6.96 4.72 9.43
N PRO A 132 -6.73 5.12 10.69
CA PRO A 132 -7.79 5.34 11.68
C PRO A 132 -8.88 6.30 11.18
N SER A 133 -8.47 7.37 10.50
CA SER A 133 -9.38 8.36 9.89
C SER A 133 -10.27 7.78 8.78
N ALA A 134 -9.89 6.66 8.17
CA ALA A 134 -10.73 5.90 7.24
C ALA A 134 -11.54 4.77 7.93
N GLY A 135 -11.46 4.67 9.26
CA GLY A 135 -12.19 3.71 10.10
C GLY A 135 -11.52 2.34 10.22
N HIS A 136 -10.18 2.32 10.27
CA HIS A 136 -9.40 1.16 10.74
C HIS A 136 -9.64 0.91 12.24
N ILE A 137 -9.87 -0.35 12.63
CA ILE A 137 -9.98 -0.80 14.01
C ILE A 137 -8.64 -1.36 14.48
N GLU A 138 -8.20 -0.92 15.66
CA GLU A 138 -6.95 -1.37 16.28
C GLU A 138 -6.89 -2.91 16.44
N GLY A 139 -5.68 -3.47 16.30
CA GLY A 139 -5.49 -4.92 16.32
C GLY A 139 -5.88 -5.63 15.02
N GLY A 140 -6.14 -4.89 13.94
CA GLY A 140 -6.29 -5.42 12.59
C GLY A 140 -5.06 -5.18 11.72
N ASP A 141 -4.78 -6.09 10.78
CA ASP A 141 -3.83 -5.90 9.69
C ASP A 141 -4.39 -6.57 8.43
N TYR A 142 -3.99 -6.08 7.26
CA TYR A 142 -4.54 -6.54 5.99
C TYR A 142 -4.06 -7.95 5.69
N LEU A 143 -4.96 -8.82 5.22
CA LEU A 143 -4.61 -10.17 4.79
C LEU A 143 -4.61 -10.26 3.26
N PHE A 144 -3.45 -10.57 2.69
CA PHE A 144 -3.30 -10.88 1.28
C PHE A 144 -3.73 -12.33 1.01
N PHE A 145 -4.70 -12.50 0.13
CA PHE A 145 -5.13 -13.80 -0.35
C PHE A 145 -4.72 -13.95 -1.82
N SER A 146 -4.04 -15.04 -2.14
CA SER A 146 -3.82 -15.44 -3.53
C SER A 146 -5.16 -15.91 -4.07
N ALA A 147 -5.66 -15.25 -5.11
CA ALA A 147 -6.81 -15.74 -5.84
C ALA A 147 -6.43 -17.09 -6.45
N LYS A 148 -7.10 -18.18 -6.04
CA LYS A 148 -7.08 -19.40 -6.85
C LYS A 148 -7.64 -19.04 -8.24
N PRO A 149 -7.08 -19.60 -9.33
CA PRO A 149 -7.52 -19.27 -10.70
C PRO A 149 -9.04 -19.38 -10.89
N GLU A 150 -9.67 -20.33 -10.18
CA GLU A 150 -11.11 -20.61 -10.20
C GLU A 150 -12.01 -19.50 -9.60
N HIS A 151 -11.48 -18.59 -8.77
CA HIS A 151 -12.25 -17.56 -8.06
C HIS A 151 -12.09 -16.14 -8.61
N ARG A 152 -11.52 -15.97 -9.82
CA ARG A 152 -11.37 -14.66 -10.51
C ARG A 152 -12.68 -13.90 -10.77
N ARG A 153 -13.85 -14.42 -10.38
CA ARG A 153 -15.16 -13.76 -10.53
C ARG A 153 -15.54 -12.80 -9.40
N VAL A 154 -14.80 -12.71 -8.29
CA VAL A 154 -15.06 -11.66 -7.29
C VAL A 154 -14.25 -10.43 -7.66
N ARG A 155 -14.95 -9.38 -8.09
CA ARG A 155 -14.38 -8.09 -8.50
C ARG A 155 -13.65 -7.42 -7.34
N ALA A 156 -12.37 -7.74 -7.12
CA ALA A 156 -11.47 -6.84 -6.43
C ALA A 156 -11.22 -5.64 -7.36
N ARG A 157 -11.84 -4.49 -7.07
CA ARG A 157 -11.51 -3.23 -7.75
C ARG A 157 -10.20 -2.72 -7.16
N PHE A 158 -9.09 -3.16 -7.75
CA PHE A 158 -7.80 -2.49 -7.57
C PHE A 158 -7.85 -1.19 -8.38
N PHE A 159 -7.90 -0.05 -7.68
CA PHE A 159 -7.59 1.25 -8.29
C PHE A 159 -6.11 1.51 -8.07
N LEU A 160 -5.32 1.37 -9.13
CA LEU A 160 -3.97 1.91 -9.17
C LEU A 160 -4.10 3.34 -9.70
N LEU A 161 -4.01 4.32 -8.80
CA LEU A 161 -3.90 5.73 -9.19
C LEU A 161 -2.47 5.92 -9.72
N ARG A 162 -2.35 6.31 -10.99
CA ARG A 162 -1.13 6.88 -11.56
C ARG A 162 -1.15 8.39 -11.35
#